data_AF-A0A1G6LSM1-F1
#
_entry.id   AF-A0A1G6LSM1-F1
#
_cell.length_a   1.000
_cell.length_b   1.000
_cell.length_c   1.000
_cell.angle_alpha   90.00
_cell.angle_beta   90.00
_cell.angle_gamma   90.00
#
_symmetry.space_group_name_H-M   'P 1'
#
loop_
_entity.id
_entity.type
_entity.pdbx_description
1 polymer ?
#
loop_
_entity_poly.entity_id
_entity_poly.type
_entity_poly.pdbx_seq_one_letter_code
_entity_poly.pdbx_strand_id
1 'polypeptide(L)'
;MEERTRAYLRGRFRDHYRRTEITPPPAANEREWGYIPWTDGPDTTMVRHRSLLELGDLSEFLVRKRPRHVYFSAGRFRDPGASSMHDKDWQAADLVFDLDADHLPSVTLGEDSYAEMLAKCKDALVRLLEFLEDDFAFEDLEIVFSGGRGYHVHVRDENVLHLEREHRREIVDYVRGIGLEYDELIETETVAGLGRKTPTERRILQIEGGWGARIHDHFMAFIDELLAMEEDAALERLQAFDGIGEGKATATLNAARNNREGLEAGNVTVHTAIAQLAERFASKAVERDNAPIDEPVTTDTNRLIRLPGSLHGGSGLKTVRLARDEIDDFDPLVDAVPETFVGHEITVDVTDGGEVELCGDSFTVAEGDQTLPEYVAVFLMARGRAEKEKE
;
A
#
# COMPACT_ATOMS: atom_id res chain seq x y z
N MET A 1 16.05 4.97 -24.17
CA MET A 1 17.27 4.55 -23.47
C MET A 1 18.28 4.09 -24.49
N GLU A 2 19.35 4.85 -24.62
CA GLU A 2 20.43 4.56 -25.55
C GLU A 2 21.26 3.34 -25.10
N GLU A 3 22.01 2.76 -26.04
CA GLU A 3 22.84 1.59 -25.79
C GLU A 3 23.84 1.82 -24.65
N ARG A 4 24.45 3.01 -24.59
CA ARG A 4 25.47 3.36 -23.59
C ARG A 4 24.88 3.43 -22.19
N THR A 5 23.75 4.12 -22.02
CA THR A 5 22.97 4.19 -20.79
C THR A 5 22.56 2.81 -20.32
N ARG A 6 22.00 2.00 -21.23
CA ARG A 6 21.60 0.63 -20.95
C ARG A 6 22.77 -0.24 -20.51
N ALA A 7 23.92 -0.13 -21.18
CA ALA A 7 25.13 -0.87 -20.84
C ALA A 7 25.67 -0.46 -19.46
N TYR A 8 25.64 0.84 -19.16
CA TYR A 8 26.03 1.40 -17.87
C TYR A 8 25.16 0.86 -16.75
N LEU A 9 23.85 1.07 -16.82
CA LEU A 9 22.88 0.60 -15.81
C LEU A 9 22.99 -0.92 -15.62
N ARG A 10 23.06 -1.69 -16.71
CA ARG A 10 23.26 -3.14 -16.65
C ARG A 10 24.56 -3.54 -15.95
N GLY A 11 25.63 -2.77 -16.13
CA GLY A 11 26.90 -2.93 -15.43
C GLY A 11 26.76 -2.69 -13.93
N ARG A 12 26.14 -1.58 -13.54
CA ARG A 12 25.93 -1.21 -12.14
C ARG A 12 25.00 -2.16 -11.40
N PHE A 13 23.96 -2.65 -12.07
CA PHE A 13 23.09 -3.71 -11.53
C PHE A 13 23.88 -5.00 -11.26
N ARG A 14 24.81 -5.38 -12.14
CA ARG A 14 25.72 -6.52 -11.87
C ARG A 14 26.54 -6.30 -10.61
N ASP A 15 27.11 -5.11 -10.46
CA ASP A 15 28.02 -4.80 -9.37
C ASP A 15 27.28 -4.80 -8.02
N HIS A 16 26.03 -4.34 -8.00
CA HIS A 16 25.11 -4.55 -6.88
C HIS A 16 24.92 -6.04 -6.58
N TYR A 17 24.46 -6.84 -7.56
CA TYR A 17 24.20 -8.27 -7.35
C TYR A 17 25.45 -9.09 -6.98
N ARG A 18 26.66 -8.59 -7.23
CA ARG A 18 27.92 -9.23 -6.77
C ARG A 18 28.18 -9.04 -5.28
N ARG A 19 27.57 -8.03 -4.66
CA ARG A 19 27.82 -7.62 -3.27
C ARG A 19 26.59 -7.78 -2.37
N THR A 20 25.44 -8.11 -2.95
CA THR A 20 24.19 -8.30 -2.23
C THR A 20 23.88 -9.79 -2.13
N GLU A 21 23.63 -10.27 -0.92
CA GLU A 21 23.03 -11.58 -0.69
C GLU A 21 21.50 -11.45 -0.78
N ILE A 22 20.86 -12.27 -1.61
CA ILE A 22 19.40 -12.26 -1.77
C ILE A 22 18.80 -13.52 -1.19
N THR A 23 17.97 -13.35 -0.15
CA THR A 23 17.15 -14.42 0.39
C THR A 23 15.96 -14.70 -0.54
N PRO A 24 15.79 -15.93 -1.06
CA PRO A 24 14.66 -16.29 -1.90
C PRO A 24 13.34 -16.29 -1.09
N PRO A 25 12.18 -16.18 -1.75
CA PRO A 25 10.88 -16.30 -1.07
C PRO A 25 10.66 -17.73 -0.54
N PRO A 26 9.77 -17.92 0.46
CA PRO A 26 9.36 -19.25 0.92
C PRO A 26 8.86 -20.12 -0.24
N ALA A 27 9.20 -21.42 -0.23
CA ALA A 27 8.86 -22.37 -1.29
C ALA A 27 9.33 -21.93 -2.70
N ALA A 28 10.49 -21.27 -2.80
CA ALA A 28 11.05 -20.78 -4.06
C ALA A 28 11.12 -21.81 -5.21
N ASN A 29 11.28 -23.10 -4.88
CA ASN A 29 11.30 -24.21 -5.84
C ASN A 29 9.93 -24.51 -6.46
N GLU A 30 8.84 -24.08 -5.83
CA GLU A 30 7.45 -24.26 -6.29
C GLU A 30 6.91 -23.02 -7.00
N ARG A 31 7.71 -21.96 -7.15
CA ARG A 31 7.26 -20.70 -7.73
C ARG A 31 7.73 -20.56 -9.18
N GLU A 32 6.87 -19.97 -10.02
CA GLU A 32 7.29 -19.47 -11.31
C GLU A 32 8.19 -18.25 -11.09
N TRP A 33 9.25 -18.17 -11.87
CA TRP A 33 10.15 -17.04 -11.93
C TRP A 33 10.04 -16.30 -13.26
N GLY A 34 10.15 -14.98 -13.18
CA GLY A 34 10.17 -14.10 -14.34
C GLY A 34 11.20 -13.00 -14.18
N TYR A 35 11.75 -12.52 -15.30
CA TYR A 35 12.64 -11.36 -15.27
C TYR A 35 12.55 -10.55 -16.56
N ILE A 36 12.83 -9.26 -16.45
CA ILE A 36 12.95 -8.34 -17.58
C ILE A 36 14.44 -8.10 -17.80
N PRO A 37 15.02 -8.52 -18.94
CA PRO A 37 16.37 -8.14 -19.33
C PRO A 37 16.43 -6.68 -19.81
N TRP A 38 17.63 -6.12 -19.87
CA TRP A 38 17.89 -4.89 -20.60
C TRP A 38 17.90 -5.17 -22.10
N THR A 39 16.82 -4.79 -22.81
CA THR A 39 16.64 -4.99 -24.26
C THR A 39 16.71 -3.69 -25.04
N ASP A 40 16.72 -3.81 -26.38
CA ASP A 40 16.60 -2.70 -27.31
C ASP A 40 15.16 -2.54 -27.78
N GLY A 41 14.78 -1.30 -28.10
CA GLY A 41 13.44 -0.97 -28.58
C GLY A 41 12.42 -0.60 -27.49
N PRO A 42 11.21 -0.22 -27.91
CA PRO A 42 10.17 0.31 -27.01
C PRO A 42 9.52 -0.78 -26.15
N ASP A 43 9.53 -2.03 -26.61
CA ASP A 43 8.79 -3.11 -25.97
C ASP A 43 9.62 -3.78 -24.86
N THR A 44 9.04 -3.81 -23.66
CA THR A 44 9.61 -4.54 -22.53
C THR A 44 9.22 -6.01 -22.65
N THR A 45 10.16 -6.86 -23.08
CA THR A 45 9.92 -8.32 -23.16
C THR A 45 10.25 -8.98 -21.82
N MET A 46 9.27 -9.63 -21.20
CA MET A 46 9.48 -10.42 -19.99
C MET A 46 9.83 -11.87 -20.35
N VAL A 47 10.89 -12.42 -19.75
CA VAL A 47 11.18 -13.85 -19.77
C VAL A 47 10.48 -14.49 -18.57
N ARG A 48 9.56 -15.42 -18.81
CA ARG A 48 8.71 -16.06 -17.78
C ARG A 48 8.68 -17.58 -17.94
N HIS A 49 7.86 -18.26 -17.15
CA HIS A 49 7.73 -19.72 -17.13
C HIS A 49 9.06 -20.39 -16.81
N ARG A 50 9.77 -19.87 -15.79
CA ARG A 50 11.03 -20.43 -15.30
C ARG A 50 10.81 -21.05 -13.94
N SER A 51 11.41 -22.22 -13.71
CA SER A 51 11.53 -22.77 -12.36
C SER A 51 12.88 -22.36 -11.74
N LEU A 52 13.00 -22.46 -10.42
CA LEU A 52 14.28 -22.22 -9.76
C LEU A 52 15.38 -23.16 -10.28
N LEU A 53 15.02 -24.40 -10.64
CA LEU A 53 15.96 -25.38 -11.19
C LEU A 53 16.53 -24.93 -12.56
N GLU A 54 15.72 -24.26 -13.38
CA GLU A 54 16.19 -23.68 -14.64
C GLU A 54 17.04 -22.42 -14.44
N LEU A 55 16.74 -21.62 -13.40
CA LEU A 55 17.55 -20.46 -13.05
C LEU A 55 18.93 -20.87 -12.52
N GLY A 56 18.97 -21.97 -11.75
CA GLY A 56 20.13 -22.45 -11.02
C GLY A 56 20.30 -21.73 -9.69
N ASP A 57 21.54 -21.43 -9.32
CA ASP A 57 21.82 -20.56 -8.17
C ASP A 57 21.31 -19.14 -8.44
N LEU A 58 20.50 -18.61 -7.54
CA LEU A 58 19.83 -17.32 -7.71
C LEU A 58 20.84 -16.17 -7.78
N SER A 59 21.86 -16.20 -6.93
CA SER A 59 22.90 -15.16 -6.88
C SER A 59 23.74 -15.17 -8.17
N GLU A 60 24.19 -16.34 -8.63
CA GLU A 60 24.88 -16.48 -9.91
C GLU A 60 24.00 -16.05 -11.09
N PHE A 61 22.71 -16.39 -11.07
CA PHE A 61 21.74 -15.96 -12.07
C PHE A 61 21.67 -14.43 -12.16
N LEU A 62 21.55 -13.73 -11.04
CA LEU A 62 21.44 -12.27 -11.00
C LEU A 62 22.71 -11.59 -11.52
N VAL A 63 23.89 -12.05 -11.09
CA VAL A 63 25.18 -11.54 -11.58
C VAL A 63 25.37 -11.80 -13.07
N ARG A 64 24.96 -12.97 -13.57
CA ARG A 64 25.10 -13.35 -14.98
C ARG A 64 24.12 -12.61 -15.87
N LYS A 65 22.82 -12.66 -15.55
CA LYS A 65 21.75 -12.11 -16.39
C LYS A 65 21.64 -10.60 -16.27
N ARG A 66 21.93 -10.04 -15.08
CA ARG A 66 21.85 -8.61 -14.77
C ARG A 66 20.49 -8.04 -15.13
N PRO A 67 19.41 -8.65 -14.61
CA PRO A 67 18.05 -8.28 -14.99
C PRO A 67 17.73 -6.85 -14.56
N ARG A 68 16.94 -6.15 -15.39
CA ARG A 68 16.34 -4.85 -15.07
C ARG A 68 15.31 -5.00 -13.96
N HIS A 69 14.56 -6.11 -13.98
CA HIS A 69 13.58 -6.47 -12.96
C HIS A 69 13.53 -7.99 -12.80
N VAL A 70 13.29 -8.48 -11.57
CA VAL A 70 13.12 -9.90 -11.26
C VAL A 70 11.87 -10.10 -10.43
N TYR A 71 11.17 -11.19 -10.71
CA TYR A 71 9.88 -11.52 -10.13
C TYR A 71 9.76 -13.00 -9.83
N PHE A 72 8.87 -13.33 -8.91
CA PHE A 72 8.39 -14.67 -8.62
C PHE A 72 6.86 -14.65 -8.51
N SER A 73 6.18 -15.77 -8.75
CA SER A 73 4.73 -15.84 -8.62
C SER A 73 4.27 -15.85 -7.17
N ALA A 74 3.19 -15.15 -6.86
CA ALA A 74 2.44 -15.30 -5.60
C ALA A 74 1.96 -16.75 -5.43
N GLY A 75 1.54 -17.38 -6.53
CA GLY A 75 1.18 -18.78 -6.62
C GLY A 75 2.35 -19.76 -6.47
N ARG A 76 2.04 -20.94 -5.95
CA ARG A 76 2.89 -22.12 -5.82
C ARG A 76 2.32 -23.23 -6.71
N PHE A 77 3.21 -23.95 -7.37
CA PHE A 77 2.92 -24.87 -8.46
C PHE A 77 3.73 -26.14 -8.29
N ARG A 78 3.17 -27.26 -8.74
CA ARG A 78 3.93 -28.52 -8.82
C ARG A 78 4.94 -28.48 -9.96
N ASP A 79 4.58 -27.87 -11.10
CA ASP A 79 5.49 -27.63 -12.22
C ASP A 79 5.55 -26.13 -12.60
N PRO A 80 6.32 -25.30 -11.86
CA PRO A 80 6.36 -23.86 -12.08
C PRO A 80 6.96 -23.44 -13.44
N GLY A 81 7.68 -24.33 -14.12
CA GLY A 81 8.28 -24.07 -15.44
C GLY A 81 7.31 -24.27 -16.61
N ALA A 82 6.14 -24.85 -16.38
CA ALA A 82 5.19 -25.13 -17.44
C ALA A 82 4.64 -23.84 -18.10
N SER A 83 4.44 -23.89 -19.42
CA SER A 83 3.98 -22.73 -20.20
C SER A 83 2.49 -22.44 -20.06
N SER A 84 1.67 -23.43 -19.70
CA SER A 84 0.23 -23.28 -19.52
C SER A 84 -0.16 -23.39 -18.04
N MET A 85 -1.19 -22.67 -17.62
CA MET A 85 -1.65 -22.70 -16.22
C MET A 85 -2.19 -24.07 -15.79
N HIS A 86 -2.80 -24.81 -16.73
CA HIS A 86 -3.30 -26.15 -16.46
C HIS A 86 -2.15 -27.12 -16.14
N ASP A 87 -1.06 -27.02 -16.91
CA ASP A 87 0.11 -27.90 -16.77
C ASP A 87 0.94 -27.57 -15.53
N LYS A 88 0.85 -26.34 -15.01
CA LYS A 88 1.58 -25.94 -13.80
C LYS A 88 1.09 -26.65 -12.54
N ASP A 89 -0.18 -27.08 -12.50
CA ASP A 89 -0.81 -27.72 -11.35
C ASP A 89 -0.70 -26.84 -10.09
N TRP A 90 -1.55 -25.82 -10.00
CA TRP A 90 -1.60 -24.84 -8.91
C TRP A 90 -1.89 -25.51 -7.55
N GLN A 91 -1.13 -25.14 -6.53
CA GLN A 91 -1.23 -25.73 -5.18
C GLN A 91 -1.79 -24.73 -4.16
N ALA A 92 -1.28 -23.50 -4.15
CA ALA A 92 -1.60 -22.45 -3.18
C ALA A 92 -1.13 -21.09 -3.70
N ALA A 93 -1.49 -19.98 -3.06
CA ALA A 93 -0.92 -18.67 -3.34
C ALA A 93 -0.86 -17.79 -2.10
N ASP A 94 0.25 -17.06 -1.94
CA ASP A 94 0.34 -15.99 -0.94
C ASP A 94 -0.81 -14.98 -1.22
N LEU A 95 -1.39 -14.40 -0.17
CA LEU A 95 -2.31 -13.27 -0.31
C LEU A 95 -1.47 -12.00 -0.33
N VAL A 96 -1.45 -11.30 -1.48
CA VAL A 96 -0.53 -10.19 -1.71
C VAL A 96 -1.30 -8.91 -1.93
N PHE A 97 -0.97 -7.89 -1.15
CA PHE A 97 -1.49 -6.54 -1.30
C PHE A 97 -0.42 -5.66 -1.94
N ASP A 98 -0.81 -4.81 -2.89
CA ASP A 98 0.08 -3.85 -3.54
C ASP A 98 -0.48 -2.45 -3.39
N LEU A 99 0.37 -1.55 -2.93
CA LEU A 99 0.12 -0.13 -2.82
C LEU A 99 1.06 0.58 -3.79
N ASP A 100 0.50 1.26 -4.78
CA ASP A 100 1.24 2.09 -5.72
C ASP A 100 0.80 3.54 -5.57
N ALA A 101 1.75 4.44 -5.29
CA ALA A 101 1.46 5.86 -5.11
C ALA A 101 0.70 6.47 -6.30
N ASP A 102 0.90 5.99 -7.52
CA ASP A 102 0.19 6.49 -8.71
C ASP A 102 -1.34 6.26 -8.65
N HIS A 103 -1.79 5.27 -7.88
CA HIS A 103 -3.19 4.88 -7.78
C HIS A 103 -3.85 5.34 -6.47
N LEU A 104 -3.10 6.02 -5.59
CA LEU A 104 -3.63 6.51 -4.32
C LEU A 104 -4.56 7.71 -4.58
N PRO A 105 -5.79 7.73 -4.03
CA PRO A 105 -6.69 8.87 -4.14
C PRO A 105 -6.12 10.17 -3.53
N SER A 106 -5.21 10.05 -2.57
CA SER A 106 -4.55 11.18 -1.91
C SER A 106 -3.42 11.79 -2.74
N VAL A 107 -2.99 11.14 -3.83
CA VAL A 107 -1.90 11.60 -4.69
C VAL A 107 -2.44 12.40 -5.87
N THR A 108 -1.85 13.58 -6.10
CA THR A 108 -2.15 14.44 -7.25
C THR A 108 -0.98 14.39 -8.24
N LEU A 109 -1.13 13.59 -9.29
CA LEU A 109 -0.09 13.36 -10.29
C LEU A 109 0.34 14.65 -10.98
N GLY A 110 1.65 14.91 -10.97
CA GLY A 110 2.25 16.12 -11.56
C GLY A 110 2.29 17.32 -10.62
N GLU A 111 1.63 17.26 -9.46
CA GLU A 111 1.71 18.27 -8.40
C GLU A 111 2.56 17.75 -7.23
N ASP A 112 2.25 16.54 -6.74
CA ASP A 112 3.04 15.92 -5.69
C ASP A 112 4.45 15.55 -6.19
N SER A 113 5.45 15.91 -5.40
CA SER A 113 6.81 15.42 -5.56
C SER A 113 6.90 13.91 -5.35
N TYR A 114 7.98 13.31 -5.83
CA TYR A 114 8.24 11.88 -5.65
C TYR A 114 8.34 11.50 -4.15
N ALA A 115 8.87 12.39 -3.30
CA ALA A 115 8.96 12.20 -1.86
C ALA A 115 7.56 12.24 -1.20
N GLU A 116 6.72 13.20 -1.57
CA GLU A 116 5.33 13.29 -1.07
C GLU A 116 4.50 12.07 -1.47
N MET A 117 4.65 11.58 -2.71
CA MET A 117 4.01 10.35 -3.18
C MET A 117 4.41 9.14 -2.32
N LEU A 118 5.69 9.01 -1.99
CA LEU A 118 6.20 7.92 -1.14
C LEU A 118 5.68 8.03 0.30
N ALA A 119 5.62 9.24 0.87
CA ALA A 119 5.07 9.48 2.20
C ALA A 119 3.59 9.09 2.27
N LYS A 120 2.77 9.57 1.32
CA LYS A 120 1.35 9.20 1.20
C LYS A 120 1.15 7.69 1.04
N CYS A 121 2.06 7.01 0.33
CA CYS A 121 2.04 5.56 0.18
C CYS A 121 2.42 4.82 1.46
N LYS A 122 3.37 5.34 2.26
CA LYS A 122 3.67 4.81 3.58
C LYS A 122 2.46 4.97 4.52
N ASP A 123 1.76 6.11 4.49
CA ASP A 123 0.54 6.30 5.27
C ASP A 123 -0.55 5.28 4.88
N ALA A 124 -0.69 4.98 3.59
CA ALA A 124 -1.59 3.94 3.11
C ALA A 124 -1.17 2.53 3.53
N LEU A 125 0.14 2.27 3.63
CA LEU A 125 0.68 1.01 4.15
C LEU A 125 0.32 0.83 5.63
N VAL A 126 0.46 1.86 6.46
CA VAL A 126 0.11 1.78 7.88
C VAL A 126 -1.37 1.42 8.05
N ARG A 127 -2.27 2.10 7.31
CA ARG A 127 -3.71 1.77 7.33
C ARG A 127 -3.98 0.33 6.87
N LEU A 128 -3.31 -0.13 5.83
CA LEU A 128 -3.43 -1.52 5.39
C LEU A 128 -3.03 -2.49 6.50
N LEU A 129 -1.91 -2.24 7.18
CA LEU A 129 -1.42 -3.10 8.25
C LEU A 129 -2.40 -3.16 9.44
N GLU A 130 -3.04 -2.05 9.80
CA GLU A 130 -4.11 -2.06 10.81
C GLU A 130 -5.23 -3.05 10.45
N PHE A 131 -5.67 -3.11 9.18
CA PHE A 131 -6.63 -4.14 8.76
C PHE A 131 -6.07 -5.56 8.88
N LEU A 132 -4.83 -5.78 8.42
CA LEU A 132 -4.24 -7.13 8.39
C LEU A 132 -3.94 -7.65 9.80
N GLU A 133 -3.48 -6.78 10.70
CA GLU A 133 -3.05 -7.09 12.05
C GLU A 133 -4.23 -7.07 13.05
N ASP A 134 -5.07 -6.03 13.03
CA ASP A 134 -6.10 -5.84 14.06
C ASP A 134 -7.42 -6.51 13.69
N ASP A 135 -7.84 -6.39 12.42
CA ASP A 135 -9.15 -6.91 11.99
C ASP A 135 -9.07 -8.40 11.61
N PHE A 136 -8.06 -8.79 10.81
CA PHE A 136 -7.89 -10.18 10.37
C PHE A 136 -7.01 -11.02 11.28
N ALA A 137 -6.20 -10.39 12.14
CA ALA A 137 -5.24 -11.07 13.01
C ALA A 137 -4.28 -12.01 12.25
N PHE A 138 -3.79 -11.57 11.08
CA PHE A 138 -2.77 -12.31 10.33
C PHE A 138 -1.41 -12.21 11.03
N GLU A 139 -0.68 -13.32 11.06
CA GLU A 139 0.59 -13.43 11.80
C GLU A 139 1.81 -13.53 10.88
N ASP A 140 1.69 -14.15 9.69
CA ASP A 140 2.80 -14.33 8.75
C ASP A 140 2.79 -13.26 7.65
N LEU A 141 3.26 -12.06 8.02
CA LEU A 141 3.39 -10.89 7.16
C LEU A 141 4.84 -10.67 6.70
N GLU A 142 5.04 -10.46 5.40
CA GLU A 142 6.30 -9.93 4.85
C GLU A 142 6.03 -8.62 4.09
N ILE A 143 6.61 -7.53 4.60
CA ILE A 143 6.43 -6.18 4.09
C ILE A 143 7.65 -5.82 3.25
N VAL A 144 7.41 -5.30 2.05
CA VAL A 144 8.46 -5.06 1.06
C VAL A 144 8.27 -3.71 0.39
N PHE A 145 9.25 -2.81 0.53
CA PHE A 145 9.35 -1.67 -0.38
C PHE A 145 9.69 -2.16 -1.80
N SER A 146 8.86 -1.81 -2.78
CA SER A 146 8.96 -2.28 -4.17
C SER A 146 10.19 -1.76 -4.94
N GLY A 147 10.96 -0.84 -4.36
CA GLY A 147 12.02 -0.09 -5.05
C GLY A 147 11.49 0.99 -5.99
N GLY A 148 10.18 1.07 -6.20
CA GLY A 148 9.52 2.10 -7.00
C GLY A 148 8.87 3.16 -6.11
N ARG A 149 7.55 3.26 -6.20
CA ARG A 149 6.70 4.22 -5.47
C ARG A 149 5.68 3.53 -4.58
N GLY A 150 6.00 2.33 -4.12
CA GLY A 150 5.00 1.44 -3.56
C GLY A 150 5.54 0.37 -2.63
N TYR A 151 4.62 -0.33 -1.98
CA TYR A 151 4.89 -1.41 -1.05
C TYR A 151 4.06 -2.64 -1.41
N HIS A 152 4.63 -3.82 -1.17
CA HIS A 152 3.90 -5.08 -1.18
C HIS A 152 3.81 -5.62 0.24
N VAL A 153 2.66 -6.19 0.60
CA VAL A 153 2.50 -6.98 1.82
C VAL A 153 2.09 -8.39 1.43
N HIS A 154 2.90 -9.38 1.80
CA HIS A 154 2.58 -10.79 1.61
C HIS A 154 2.03 -11.36 2.92
N VAL A 155 0.85 -11.98 2.86
CA VAL A 155 0.25 -12.76 3.95
C VAL A 155 0.35 -14.24 3.60
N ARG A 156 0.86 -15.05 4.54
CA ARG A 156 1.16 -16.48 4.31
C ARG A 156 0.54 -17.42 5.33
N ASP A 157 -0.36 -16.91 6.17
CA ASP A 157 -1.17 -17.69 7.09
C ASP A 157 -1.85 -18.86 6.37
N GLU A 158 -1.84 -20.04 7.00
CA GLU A 158 -2.30 -21.30 6.36
C GLU A 158 -3.76 -21.21 5.89
N ASN A 159 -4.59 -20.44 6.59
CA ASN A 159 -6.01 -20.26 6.30
C ASN A 159 -6.30 -19.42 5.05
N VAL A 160 -5.33 -18.64 4.53
CA VAL A 160 -5.54 -17.80 3.33
C VAL A 160 -4.93 -18.35 2.04
N LEU A 161 -4.04 -19.33 2.15
CA LEU A 161 -3.25 -19.84 1.02
C LEU A 161 -4.11 -20.46 -0.11
N HIS A 162 -5.30 -20.97 0.23
CA HIS A 162 -6.21 -21.62 -0.73
C HIS A 162 -7.39 -20.74 -1.15
N LEU A 163 -7.43 -19.47 -0.73
CA LEU A 163 -8.50 -18.56 -1.14
C LEU A 163 -8.50 -18.37 -2.65
N GLU A 164 -9.65 -18.63 -3.25
CA GLU A 164 -9.91 -18.35 -4.67
C GLU A 164 -10.13 -16.86 -4.91
N ARG A 165 -10.14 -16.47 -6.19
CA ARG A 165 -10.26 -15.07 -6.63
C ARG A 165 -11.44 -14.32 -6.00
N GLU A 166 -12.59 -14.99 -5.91
CA GLU A 166 -13.82 -14.43 -5.33
C GLU A 166 -13.69 -14.19 -3.82
N HIS A 167 -13.16 -15.15 -3.06
CA HIS A 167 -12.92 -14.93 -1.62
C HIS A 167 -11.91 -13.80 -1.36
N ARG A 168 -10.89 -13.68 -2.22
CA ARG A 168 -9.90 -12.58 -2.14
C ARG A 168 -10.52 -11.23 -2.46
N ARG A 169 -11.54 -11.18 -3.32
CA ARG A 169 -12.29 -9.95 -3.60
C ARG A 169 -13.04 -9.48 -2.36
N GLU A 170 -13.65 -10.38 -1.59
CA GLU A 170 -14.32 -9.98 -0.34
C GLU A 170 -13.34 -9.32 0.64
N ILE A 171 -12.09 -9.83 0.73
CA ILE A 171 -11.04 -9.18 1.54
C ILE A 171 -10.69 -7.80 0.99
N VAL A 172 -10.56 -7.67 -0.35
CA VAL A 172 -10.32 -6.37 -0.99
C VAL A 172 -11.46 -5.40 -0.69
N ASP A 173 -12.71 -5.83 -0.83
CA ASP A 173 -13.88 -5.01 -0.60
C ASP A 173 -13.94 -4.56 0.85
N TYR A 174 -13.63 -5.45 1.80
CA TYR A 174 -13.52 -5.12 3.21
C TYR A 174 -12.47 -4.04 3.49
N VAL A 175 -11.20 -4.22 3.09
CA VAL A 175 -10.14 -3.23 3.38
C VAL A 175 -10.34 -1.90 2.64
N ARG A 176 -11.08 -1.92 1.53
CA ARG A 176 -11.44 -0.71 0.76
C ARG A 176 -12.75 -0.06 1.24
N GLY A 177 -13.50 -0.71 2.14
CA GLY A 177 -14.82 -0.25 2.57
C GLY A 177 -15.88 -0.27 1.46
N ILE A 178 -15.70 -1.10 0.43
CA ILE A 178 -16.65 -1.25 -0.69
C ILE A 178 -17.85 -2.06 -0.20
N GLY A 179 -19.06 -1.55 -0.47
CA GLY A 179 -20.30 -2.22 -0.08
C GLY A 179 -20.61 -2.15 1.42
N LEU A 180 -19.91 -1.30 2.18
CA LEU A 180 -20.19 -1.12 3.60
C LEU A 180 -21.59 -0.52 3.81
N GLU A 181 -22.47 -1.28 4.45
CA GLU A 181 -23.81 -0.84 4.85
C GLU A 181 -23.84 -0.54 6.36
N TYR A 182 -24.04 0.72 6.74
CA TYR A 182 -24.04 1.14 8.15
C TYR A 182 -25.06 0.37 9.00
N ASP A 183 -26.23 0.07 8.46
CA ASP A 183 -27.28 -0.65 9.18
C ASP A 183 -26.89 -2.10 9.50
N GLU A 184 -25.96 -2.73 8.75
CA GLU A 184 -25.45 -4.08 9.06
C GLU A 184 -24.53 -4.09 10.28
N LEU A 185 -23.93 -2.94 10.64
CA LEU A 185 -23.08 -2.77 11.82
C LEU A 185 -23.89 -2.50 13.10
N ILE A 186 -25.23 -2.47 13.00
CA ILE A 186 -26.11 -2.12 14.09
C ILE A 186 -26.78 -3.36 14.68
N GLU A 187 -26.46 -3.67 15.94
CA GLU A 187 -27.18 -4.66 16.72
C GLU A 187 -28.41 -4.06 17.40
N THR A 188 -29.50 -4.82 17.43
CA THR A 188 -30.74 -4.41 18.10
C THR A 188 -30.97 -5.24 19.35
N GLU A 189 -30.86 -4.61 20.52
CA GLU A 189 -31.17 -5.21 21.80
C GLU A 189 -32.59 -4.83 22.25
N THR A 190 -33.39 -5.82 22.62
CA THR A 190 -34.69 -5.57 23.25
C THR A 190 -34.51 -5.31 24.74
N VAL A 191 -34.70 -4.06 25.18
CA VAL A 191 -34.67 -3.77 26.61
C VAL A 191 -36.07 -3.86 27.20
N ALA A 192 -36.29 -4.91 28.01
CA ALA A 192 -37.47 -5.04 28.83
C ALA A 192 -37.45 -3.97 29.93
N GLY A 193 -38.12 -2.85 29.70
CA GLY A 193 -38.29 -1.82 30.72
C GLY A 193 -39.18 -2.33 31.86
N LEU A 194 -38.73 -2.18 33.11
CA LEU A 194 -39.59 -2.23 34.30
C LEU A 194 -40.71 -1.18 34.16
N GLY A 195 -41.86 -1.58 33.59
CA GLY A 195 -43.09 -0.79 33.57
C GLY A 195 -43.49 -0.10 32.25
N ARG A 196 -42.79 -0.28 31.11
CA ARG A 196 -43.25 0.20 29.80
C ARG A 196 -44.00 -0.90 29.04
N LYS A 197 -45.18 -0.58 28.50
CA LYS A 197 -46.06 -1.51 27.75
C LYS A 197 -45.55 -1.85 26.33
N THR A 198 -44.51 -1.16 25.86
CA THR A 198 -43.86 -1.39 24.58
C THR A 198 -42.37 -1.58 24.82
N PRO A 199 -41.75 -2.67 24.33
CA PRO A 199 -40.30 -2.83 24.36
C PRO A 199 -39.65 -1.63 23.68
N THR A 200 -38.60 -1.07 24.29
CA THR A 200 -37.77 -0.07 23.60
C THR A 200 -36.58 -0.82 23.03
N GLU A 201 -36.45 -0.79 21.71
CA GLU A 201 -35.30 -1.33 21.00
C GLU A 201 -34.13 -0.36 21.18
N ARG A 202 -33.00 -0.88 21.67
CA ARG A 202 -31.72 -0.18 21.65
C ARG A 202 -30.96 -0.61 20.42
N ARG A 203 -30.47 0.36 19.65
CA ARG A 203 -29.58 0.13 18.52
C ARG A 203 -28.16 0.46 18.96
N ILE A 204 -27.28 -0.52 18.88
CA ILE A 204 -25.90 -0.45 19.30
C ILE A 204 -25.03 -0.63 18.06
N LEU A 205 -24.16 0.34 17.77
CA LEU A 205 -23.09 0.18 16.80
C LEU A 205 -22.08 -0.82 17.35
N GLN A 206 -21.68 -1.80 16.54
CA GLN A 206 -20.63 -2.75 16.92
C GLN A 206 -19.28 -2.02 16.97
N ILE A 207 -18.76 -1.78 18.18
CA ILE A 207 -17.52 -1.01 18.39
C ILE A 207 -16.32 -1.87 18.80
N GLU A 208 -16.47 -3.19 18.82
CA GLU A 208 -15.41 -4.09 19.28
C GLU A 208 -14.26 -4.24 18.28
N GLY A 209 -14.48 -3.89 17.00
CA GLY A 209 -13.46 -3.92 15.97
C GLY A 209 -13.97 -3.51 14.59
N GLY A 210 -13.09 -3.62 13.60
CA GLY A 210 -13.41 -3.41 12.20
C GLY A 210 -13.95 -2.02 11.85
N TRP A 211 -14.83 -1.96 10.86
CA TRP A 211 -15.45 -0.71 10.41
C TRP A 211 -16.33 -0.05 11.46
N GLY A 212 -17.01 -0.83 12.31
CA GLY A 212 -17.88 -0.27 13.34
C GLY A 212 -17.10 0.50 14.42
N ALA A 213 -15.94 -0.03 14.85
CA ALA A 213 -15.01 0.68 15.72
C ALA A 213 -14.47 1.96 15.05
N ARG A 214 -13.98 1.89 13.81
CA ARG A 214 -13.47 3.07 13.08
C ARG A 214 -14.53 4.17 12.95
N ILE A 215 -15.76 3.80 12.61
CA ILE A 215 -16.89 4.74 12.54
C ILE A 215 -17.16 5.38 13.89
N HIS A 216 -17.15 4.58 14.95
CA HIS A 216 -17.35 5.06 16.31
C HIS A 216 -16.25 6.03 16.74
N ASP A 217 -14.98 5.73 16.46
CA ASP A 217 -13.85 6.59 16.80
C ASP A 217 -13.95 7.96 16.12
N HIS A 218 -14.22 8.00 14.81
CA HIS A 218 -14.42 9.28 14.10
C HIS A 218 -15.63 10.04 14.61
N PHE A 219 -16.72 9.32 14.92
CA PHE A 219 -17.93 9.93 15.47
C PHE A 219 -17.66 10.51 16.86
N MET A 220 -16.99 9.79 17.75
CA MET A 220 -16.66 10.23 19.11
C MET A 220 -15.65 11.37 19.11
N ALA A 221 -14.64 11.34 18.24
CA ALA A 221 -13.72 12.45 18.06
C ALA A 221 -14.45 13.74 17.65
N PHE A 222 -15.45 13.64 16.77
CA PHE A 222 -16.29 14.77 16.40
C PHE A 222 -17.21 15.22 17.55
N ILE A 223 -17.76 14.31 18.34
CA ILE A 223 -18.54 14.66 19.53
C ILE A 223 -17.66 15.41 20.54
N ASP A 224 -16.42 14.97 20.77
CA ASP A 224 -15.49 15.65 21.67
C ASP A 224 -15.09 17.03 21.13
N GLU A 225 -14.85 17.18 19.83
CA GLU A 225 -14.66 18.47 19.16
C GLU A 225 -15.84 19.42 19.45
N LEU A 226 -17.08 18.96 19.24
CA LEU A 226 -18.29 19.75 19.48
C LEU A 226 -18.46 20.16 20.94
N LEU A 227 -18.16 19.28 21.89
CA LEU A 227 -18.29 19.56 23.32
C LEU A 227 -17.21 20.51 23.84
N ALA A 228 -16.07 20.61 23.14
CA ALA A 228 -15.00 21.56 23.46
C ALA A 228 -15.24 22.96 22.85
N MET A 229 -16.15 23.10 21.88
CA MET A 229 -16.50 24.37 21.24
C MET A 229 -17.48 25.20 22.07
N GLU A 230 -17.47 26.51 21.84
CA GLU A 230 -18.56 27.40 22.27
C GLU A 230 -19.87 27.01 21.59
N GLU A 231 -21.00 27.17 22.29
CA GLU A 231 -22.29 26.63 21.86
C GLU A 231 -22.72 27.07 20.46
N ASP A 232 -22.61 28.37 20.16
CA ASP A 232 -22.98 28.91 18.84
C ASP A 232 -22.11 28.31 17.71
N ALA A 233 -20.81 28.12 17.97
CA ALA A 233 -19.88 27.52 17.02
C ALA A 233 -20.16 26.03 16.81
N ALA A 234 -20.48 25.29 17.88
CA ALA A 234 -20.87 23.89 17.80
C ALA A 234 -22.16 23.70 16.98
N LEU A 235 -23.14 24.60 17.16
CA LEU A 235 -24.39 24.59 16.39
C LEU A 235 -24.14 24.91 14.90
N GLU A 236 -23.27 25.87 14.59
CA GLU A 236 -22.88 26.17 13.20
C GLU A 236 -22.16 24.98 12.57
N ARG A 237 -21.23 24.35 13.30
CA ARG A 237 -20.50 23.15 12.86
C ARG A 237 -21.42 21.98 12.54
N LEU A 238 -22.44 21.74 13.36
CA LEU A 238 -23.47 20.72 13.12
C LEU A 238 -24.33 21.05 11.90
N GLN A 239 -24.69 22.32 11.70
CA GLN A 239 -25.49 22.77 10.56
C GLN A 239 -24.75 22.75 9.22
N ALA A 240 -23.42 22.64 9.23
CA ALA A 240 -22.63 22.43 8.02
C ALA A 240 -22.87 21.05 7.37
N PHE A 241 -23.47 20.10 8.10
CA PHE A 241 -23.88 18.82 7.53
C PHE A 241 -25.22 18.96 6.81
N ASP A 242 -25.26 18.48 5.57
CA ASP A 242 -26.48 18.52 4.75
C ASP A 242 -27.66 17.82 5.46
N GLY A 243 -28.81 18.49 5.54
CA GLY A 243 -30.00 17.97 6.21
C GLY A 243 -30.04 18.07 7.74
N ILE A 244 -29.08 18.77 8.37
CA ILE A 244 -29.10 19.15 9.79
C ILE A 244 -29.46 20.63 9.94
N GLY A 245 -30.73 20.92 10.23
CA GLY A 245 -31.16 22.28 10.60
C GLY A 245 -30.95 22.58 12.09
N GLU A 246 -31.14 23.84 12.47
CA GLU A 246 -30.99 24.36 13.85
C GLU A 246 -31.59 23.44 14.92
N GLY A 247 -32.86 23.03 14.78
CA GLY A 247 -33.51 22.17 15.77
C GLY A 247 -32.85 20.80 15.93
N LYS A 248 -32.34 20.20 14.84
CA LYS A 248 -31.59 18.93 14.92
C LYS A 248 -30.21 19.15 15.54
N ALA A 249 -29.53 20.24 15.19
CA ALA A 249 -28.24 20.59 15.77
C ALA A 249 -28.34 20.76 17.29
N THR A 250 -29.31 21.52 17.77
CA THR A 250 -29.56 21.71 19.21
C THR A 250 -29.88 20.39 19.91
N ALA A 251 -30.69 19.53 19.28
CA ALA A 251 -31.03 18.22 19.84
C ALA A 251 -29.80 17.29 19.91
N THR A 252 -28.97 17.27 18.88
CA THR A 252 -27.71 16.51 18.85
C THR A 252 -26.74 16.99 19.92
N LEU A 253 -26.50 18.30 20.05
CA LEU A 253 -25.60 18.85 21.06
C LEU A 253 -26.07 18.54 22.48
N ASN A 254 -27.39 18.66 22.73
CA ASN A 254 -27.97 18.27 24.02
C ASN A 254 -27.85 16.76 24.28
N ALA A 255 -28.06 15.93 23.25
CA ALA A 255 -27.92 14.47 23.39
C ALA A 255 -26.47 14.09 23.71
N ALA A 256 -25.50 14.72 23.04
CA ALA A 256 -24.06 14.54 23.28
C ALA A 256 -23.66 14.89 24.72
N ARG A 257 -24.14 16.03 25.25
CA ARG A 257 -23.87 16.45 26.63
C ARG A 257 -24.46 15.51 27.68
N ASN A 258 -25.67 14.99 27.43
CA ASN A 258 -26.44 14.28 28.45
C ASN A 258 -26.33 12.74 28.39
N ASN A 259 -25.79 12.17 27.31
CA ASN A 259 -25.79 10.73 27.09
C ASN A 259 -24.40 10.18 26.68
N ARG A 260 -23.32 10.85 27.12
CA ARG A 260 -21.94 10.51 26.75
C ARG A 260 -21.60 9.03 26.98
N GLU A 261 -21.89 8.49 28.16
CA GLU A 261 -21.66 7.06 28.47
C GLU A 261 -22.38 6.12 27.50
N GLY A 262 -23.59 6.49 27.07
CA GLY A 262 -24.32 5.73 26.06
C GLY A 262 -23.65 5.80 24.69
N LEU A 263 -23.18 6.98 24.28
CA LEU A 263 -22.46 7.16 23.02
C LEU A 263 -21.14 6.39 23.02
N GLU A 264 -20.37 6.46 24.11
CA GLU A 264 -19.13 5.71 24.30
C GLU A 264 -19.35 4.20 24.22
N ALA A 265 -20.50 3.70 24.66
CA ALA A 265 -20.92 2.31 24.53
C ALA A 265 -21.58 1.96 23.17
N GLY A 266 -21.49 2.85 22.16
CA GLY A 266 -22.04 2.60 20.82
C GLY A 266 -23.56 2.77 20.69
N ASN A 267 -24.27 3.25 21.72
CA ASN A 267 -25.74 3.41 21.68
C ASN A 267 -26.15 4.60 20.82
N VAL A 268 -26.55 4.33 19.57
CA VAL A 268 -27.01 5.36 18.63
C VAL A 268 -28.48 5.75 18.82
N THR A 269 -29.24 5.00 19.64
CA THR A 269 -30.64 5.31 19.99
C THR A 269 -30.81 6.30 21.15
N VAL A 270 -29.73 6.89 21.68
CA VAL A 270 -29.84 7.95 22.70
C VAL A 270 -30.66 9.15 22.22
N HIS A 271 -30.64 9.44 20.91
CA HIS A 271 -31.50 10.41 20.26
C HIS A 271 -31.58 10.16 18.75
N THR A 272 -32.71 10.44 18.10
CA THR A 272 -32.88 10.23 16.64
C THR A 272 -31.91 11.06 15.80
N ALA A 273 -31.59 12.28 16.24
CA ALA A 273 -30.62 13.16 15.59
C ALA A 273 -29.17 12.62 15.69
N ILE A 274 -28.86 11.86 16.76
CA ILE A 274 -27.56 11.18 16.89
C ILE A 274 -27.47 10.03 15.89
N ALA A 275 -28.51 9.19 15.79
CA ALA A 275 -28.53 8.08 14.83
C ALA A 275 -28.30 8.57 13.37
N GLN A 276 -28.98 9.64 12.97
CA GLN A 276 -28.82 10.25 11.63
C GLN A 276 -27.44 10.88 11.41
N LEU A 277 -26.78 11.34 12.48
CA LEU A 277 -25.45 11.89 12.39
C LEU A 277 -24.41 10.78 12.32
N ALA A 278 -24.49 9.77 13.18
CA ALA A 278 -23.56 8.64 13.24
C ALA A 278 -23.50 7.88 11.90
N GLU A 279 -24.63 7.67 11.24
CA GLU A 279 -24.67 7.07 9.89
C GLU A 279 -23.80 7.82 8.87
N ARG A 280 -23.70 9.16 8.97
CA ARG A 280 -22.86 9.98 8.07
C ARG A 280 -21.37 9.82 8.33
N PHE A 281 -21.00 9.31 9.50
CA PHE A 281 -19.61 9.00 9.82
C PHE A 281 -19.16 7.68 9.19
N ALA A 282 -20.08 6.83 8.71
CA ALA A 282 -19.74 5.65 7.92
C ALA A 282 -18.92 6.02 6.68
N SER A 283 -19.45 6.90 5.83
CA SER A 283 -18.75 7.32 4.61
C SER A 283 -17.44 8.06 4.89
N LYS A 284 -17.39 8.85 5.98
CA LYS A 284 -16.17 9.57 6.38
C LYS A 284 -15.08 8.64 6.89
N ALA A 285 -15.44 7.64 7.69
CA ALA A 285 -14.52 6.62 8.15
C ALA A 285 -13.96 5.86 6.96
N VAL A 286 -14.82 5.43 6.01
CA VAL A 286 -14.35 4.79 4.78
C VAL A 286 -13.41 5.68 3.99
N GLU A 287 -13.78 6.92 3.70
CA GLU A 287 -12.93 7.87 2.95
C GLU A 287 -11.55 8.03 3.57
N ARG A 288 -11.47 8.06 4.91
CA ARG A 288 -10.24 8.33 5.64
C ARG A 288 -9.39 7.09 5.91
N ASP A 289 -10.02 5.98 6.29
CA ASP A 289 -9.32 4.84 6.87
C ASP A 289 -9.16 3.69 5.88
N ASN A 290 -9.81 3.72 4.70
CA ASN A 290 -9.63 2.65 3.72
C ASN A 290 -8.15 2.48 3.30
N ALA A 291 -7.82 1.25 2.90
CA ALA A 291 -6.55 0.91 2.28
C ALA A 291 -6.70 0.86 0.74
N PRO A 292 -6.18 1.87 -0.01
CA PRO A 292 -6.33 1.97 -1.46
C PRO A 292 -5.38 1.03 -2.22
N ILE A 293 -5.54 -0.27 -2.03
CA ILE A 293 -4.77 -1.33 -2.70
C ILE A 293 -5.15 -1.53 -4.18
N ASP A 294 -4.22 -2.07 -4.99
CA ASP A 294 -4.50 -2.56 -6.34
C ASP A 294 -5.25 -3.91 -6.29
N GLU A 295 -6.58 -3.89 -6.46
CA GLU A 295 -7.45 -5.10 -6.46
C GLU A 295 -6.92 -6.22 -7.39
N PRO A 296 -6.57 -5.94 -8.66
CA PRO A 296 -5.96 -6.93 -9.55
C PRO A 296 -4.74 -7.68 -9.00
N VAL A 297 -3.95 -7.10 -8.10
CA VAL A 297 -2.81 -7.81 -7.48
C VAL A 297 -3.31 -8.82 -6.46
N THR A 298 -4.22 -8.39 -5.59
CA THR A 298 -4.73 -9.20 -4.48
C THR A 298 -5.57 -10.38 -4.99
N THR A 299 -6.39 -10.15 -6.01
CA THR A 299 -7.31 -11.16 -6.55
C THR A 299 -6.63 -12.16 -7.50
N ASP A 300 -5.49 -11.83 -8.11
CA ASP A 300 -4.76 -12.72 -9.02
C ASP A 300 -3.82 -13.66 -8.26
N THR A 301 -4.23 -14.92 -8.12
CA THR A 301 -3.45 -15.99 -7.46
C THR A 301 -2.14 -16.34 -8.18
N ASN A 302 -1.91 -15.83 -9.38
CA ASN A 302 -0.73 -16.11 -10.21
C ASN A 302 0.10 -14.85 -10.49
N ARG A 303 -0.19 -13.74 -9.80
CA ARG A 303 0.51 -12.47 -9.99
C ARG A 303 2.02 -12.66 -9.79
N LEU A 304 2.82 -12.04 -10.67
CA LEU A 304 4.27 -11.97 -10.50
C LEU A 304 4.62 -10.78 -9.60
N ILE A 305 5.26 -11.06 -8.47
CA ILE A 305 5.68 -10.08 -7.47
C ILE A 305 7.19 -9.90 -7.53
N ARG A 306 7.64 -8.66 -7.35
CA ARG A 306 9.05 -8.31 -7.45
C ARG A 306 9.86 -8.99 -6.35
N LEU A 307 11.01 -9.55 -6.71
CA LEU A 307 11.92 -10.20 -5.76
C LEU A 307 12.46 -9.17 -4.74
N PRO A 308 12.27 -9.34 -3.42
CA PRO A 308 12.89 -8.50 -2.41
C PRO A 308 14.42 -8.65 -2.42
N GLY A 309 15.14 -7.56 -2.14
CA GLY A 309 16.60 -7.46 -2.28
C GLY A 309 17.11 -7.22 -3.71
N SER A 310 16.23 -7.20 -4.72
CA SER A 310 16.59 -6.89 -6.10
C SER A 310 16.58 -5.39 -6.39
N LEU A 311 16.99 -4.97 -7.58
CA LEU A 311 16.90 -3.57 -8.01
C LEU A 311 15.66 -3.31 -8.87
N HIS A 312 15.05 -2.15 -8.67
CA HIS A 312 13.96 -1.66 -9.48
C HIS A 312 14.48 -0.89 -10.69
N GLY A 313 14.46 -1.49 -11.89
CA GLY A 313 14.95 -0.87 -13.12
C GLY A 313 14.22 0.37 -13.67
N GLY A 314 13.26 0.94 -12.93
CA GLY A 314 12.68 2.26 -13.22
C GLY A 314 13.17 3.38 -12.30
N SER A 315 13.93 3.06 -11.25
CA SER A 315 14.44 4.01 -10.25
C SER A 315 15.91 3.75 -9.89
N GLY A 316 16.39 2.53 -10.06
CA GLY A 316 17.70 2.10 -9.56
C GLY A 316 17.72 1.82 -8.06
N LEU A 317 16.62 1.96 -7.34
CA LEU A 317 16.54 1.68 -5.90
C LEU A 317 16.42 0.19 -5.62
N LYS A 318 16.86 -0.21 -4.42
CA LYS A 318 16.70 -1.56 -3.87
C LYS A 318 15.24 -1.81 -3.52
N THR A 319 14.79 -3.04 -3.72
CA THR A 319 13.63 -3.56 -3.00
C THR A 319 14.08 -4.00 -1.62
N VAL A 320 13.37 -3.56 -0.58
CA VAL A 320 13.81 -3.72 0.80
C VAL A 320 12.72 -4.45 1.58
N ARG A 321 13.08 -5.55 2.24
CA ARG A 321 12.21 -6.18 3.25
C ARG A 321 12.25 -5.32 4.50
N LEU A 322 11.09 -5.06 5.09
CA LEU A 322 10.95 -4.25 6.29
C LEU A 322 10.32 -5.11 7.38
N ALA A 323 10.92 -5.09 8.56
CA ALA A 323 10.23 -5.50 9.77
C ALA A 323 9.18 -4.44 10.15
N ARG A 324 8.18 -4.85 10.93
CA ARG A 324 7.05 -3.99 11.31
C ARG A 324 7.48 -2.71 12.05
N ASP A 325 8.51 -2.82 12.88
CA ASP A 325 9.10 -1.73 13.67
C ASP A 325 10.07 -0.84 12.88
N GLU A 326 10.50 -1.27 11.69
CA GLU A 326 11.37 -0.47 10.80
C GLU A 326 10.57 0.50 9.92
N ILE A 327 9.24 0.31 9.80
CA ILE A 327 8.41 1.05 8.84
C ILE A 327 8.43 2.54 9.11
N ASP A 328 8.30 2.96 10.36
CA ASP A 328 8.19 4.39 10.71
C ASP A 328 9.47 5.14 10.33
N ASP A 329 10.63 4.55 10.61
CA ASP A 329 11.95 5.15 10.38
C ASP A 329 12.49 4.97 8.95
N PHE A 330 11.95 4.04 8.15
CA PHE A 330 12.45 3.75 6.80
C PHE A 330 12.25 4.93 5.82
N ASP A 331 13.33 5.47 5.27
CA ASP A 331 13.28 6.47 4.19
C ASP A 331 13.65 5.81 2.85
N PRO A 332 12.69 5.63 1.91
CA PRO A 332 12.97 5.01 0.63
C PRO A 332 13.99 5.78 -0.23
N LEU A 333 14.15 7.09 -0.04
CA LEU A 333 15.09 7.92 -0.79
C LEU A 333 16.51 7.90 -0.19
N VAL A 334 16.68 7.29 0.98
CA VAL A 334 17.98 7.13 1.65
C VAL A 334 18.33 5.65 1.73
N ASP A 335 17.50 4.86 2.41
CA ASP A 335 17.80 3.47 2.79
C ASP A 335 17.74 2.51 1.59
N ALA A 336 16.91 2.82 0.59
CA ALA A 336 16.81 2.03 -0.62
C ALA A 336 17.89 2.37 -1.67
N VAL A 337 18.74 3.38 -1.43
CA VAL A 337 19.85 3.70 -2.34
C VAL A 337 20.92 2.59 -2.25
N PRO A 338 21.33 1.98 -3.38
CA PRO A 338 22.40 0.98 -3.34
C PRO A 338 23.74 1.64 -2.98
N GLU A 339 24.42 1.14 -1.93
CA GLU A 339 25.76 1.60 -1.54
C GLU A 339 26.76 1.55 -2.70
N THR A 340 26.58 0.60 -3.62
CA THR A 340 27.42 0.49 -4.80
C THR A 340 27.40 1.75 -5.64
N PHE A 341 26.32 2.55 -5.65
CA PHE A 341 26.17 3.75 -6.47
C PHE A 341 26.66 5.04 -5.78
N VAL A 342 27.22 4.91 -4.57
CA VAL A 342 27.67 6.05 -3.76
C VAL A 342 29.18 6.20 -3.87
N GLY A 343 29.68 7.44 -3.76
CA GLY A 343 31.11 7.75 -3.71
C GLY A 343 31.77 8.03 -5.08
N HIS A 344 30.99 8.06 -6.15
CA HIS A 344 31.45 8.41 -7.49
C HIS A 344 30.57 9.49 -8.11
N GLU A 345 31.16 10.31 -8.96
CA GLU A 345 30.43 11.25 -9.83
C GLU A 345 30.57 10.80 -11.28
N ILE A 346 29.52 11.01 -12.07
CA ILE A 346 29.52 10.72 -13.50
C ILE A 346 28.88 11.84 -14.30
N THR A 347 29.34 12.00 -15.54
CA THR A 347 28.72 12.89 -16.51
C THR A 347 27.55 12.20 -17.21
N VAL A 348 26.41 12.88 -17.28
CA VAL A 348 25.21 12.48 -18.03
C VAL A 348 24.67 13.67 -18.81
N ASP A 349 24.01 13.39 -19.93
CA ASP A 349 23.21 14.37 -20.66
C ASP A 349 21.78 14.30 -20.12
N VAL A 350 21.35 15.36 -19.40
CA VAL A 350 20.03 15.43 -18.77
C VAL A 350 19.03 15.96 -19.78
N THR A 351 18.05 15.13 -20.12
CA THR A 351 17.01 15.45 -21.11
C THR A 351 15.76 16.07 -20.50
N ASP A 352 15.55 15.88 -19.20
CA ASP A 352 14.41 16.41 -18.44
C ASP A 352 14.88 16.78 -17.01
N GLY A 353 15.22 18.06 -16.84
CA GLY A 353 15.75 18.62 -15.59
C GLY A 353 14.69 18.74 -14.49
N GLY A 354 15.05 19.40 -13.40
CA GLY A 354 14.17 19.65 -12.24
C GLY A 354 14.76 19.16 -10.93
N GLU A 355 13.93 19.21 -9.89
CA GLU A 355 14.31 18.80 -8.53
C GLU A 355 14.43 17.28 -8.42
N VAL A 356 15.44 16.83 -7.68
CA VAL A 356 15.67 15.44 -7.29
C VAL A 356 16.11 15.40 -5.85
N GLU A 357 15.42 14.61 -5.02
CA GLU A 357 15.81 14.35 -3.63
C GLU A 357 16.28 12.90 -3.51
N LEU A 358 17.50 12.70 -3.03
CA LEU A 358 18.09 11.36 -2.89
C LEU A 358 19.28 11.37 -1.94
N CYS A 359 19.43 10.32 -1.13
CA CYS A 359 20.50 10.15 -0.15
C CYS A 359 20.58 11.30 0.89
N GLY A 360 19.45 11.93 1.22
CA GLY A 360 19.38 13.04 2.19
C GLY A 360 19.72 14.42 1.61
N ASP A 361 20.06 14.48 0.32
CA ASP A 361 20.38 15.72 -0.38
C ASP A 361 19.28 16.08 -1.40
N SER A 362 19.18 17.38 -1.71
CA SER A 362 18.30 17.94 -2.75
C SER A 362 19.14 18.56 -3.87
N PHE A 363 18.78 18.25 -5.12
CA PHE A 363 19.50 18.64 -6.33
C PHE A 363 18.55 19.35 -7.30
N THR A 364 18.88 20.60 -7.67
CA THR A 364 18.28 21.27 -8.84
C THR A 364 19.09 20.92 -10.08
N VAL A 365 18.61 19.98 -10.89
CA VAL A 365 19.33 19.48 -12.07
C VAL A 365 18.89 20.22 -13.33
N ALA A 366 19.83 20.87 -14.02
CA ALA A 366 19.56 21.53 -15.30
C ALA A 366 19.65 20.53 -16.48
N GLU A 367 18.96 20.83 -17.57
CA GLU A 367 19.11 20.09 -18.84
C GLU A 367 20.52 20.26 -19.44
N GLY A 368 20.94 19.28 -20.23
CA GLY A 368 22.26 19.19 -20.87
C GLY A 368 23.30 18.44 -20.04
N ASP A 369 24.58 18.62 -20.36
CA ASP A 369 25.68 17.91 -19.71
C ASP A 369 25.85 18.32 -18.24
N GLN A 370 25.60 17.38 -17.33
CA GLN A 370 25.76 17.54 -15.89
C GLN A 370 26.71 16.49 -15.33
N THR A 371 27.58 16.91 -14.40
CA THR A 371 28.33 15.98 -13.54
C THR A 371 27.58 15.85 -12.23
N LEU A 372 27.10 14.65 -11.92
CA LEU A 372 26.25 14.37 -10.77
C LEU A 372 26.79 13.19 -9.97
N PRO A 373 26.47 13.09 -8.67
CA PRO A 373 26.66 11.86 -7.93
C PRO A 373 26.00 10.68 -8.66
N GLU A 374 26.67 9.53 -8.70
CA GLU A 374 26.26 8.40 -9.51
C GLU A 374 24.84 7.90 -9.17
N TYR A 375 24.46 7.88 -7.89
CA TYR A 375 23.11 7.47 -7.48
C TYR A 375 22.02 8.40 -8.06
N VAL A 376 22.26 9.71 -8.13
CA VAL A 376 21.35 10.68 -8.77
C VAL A 376 21.28 10.43 -10.28
N ALA A 377 22.44 10.28 -10.93
CA ALA A 377 22.51 10.03 -12.35
C ALA A 377 21.84 8.69 -12.74
N VAL A 378 22.05 7.63 -11.96
CA VAL A 378 21.38 6.33 -12.15
C VAL A 378 19.87 6.45 -11.99
N PHE A 379 19.40 7.19 -10.99
CA PHE A 379 17.98 7.45 -10.79
C PHE A 379 17.34 8.17 -11.98
N LEU A 380 17.99 9.23 -12.47
CA LEU A 380 17.54 9.97 -13.66
C LEU A 380 17.56 9.09 -14.92
N MET A 381 18.64 8.34 -15.16
CA MET A 381 18.76 7.45 -16.31
C MET A 381 17.71 6.32 -16.28
N ALA A 382 17.44 5.72 -15.12
CA ALA A 382 16.44 4.67 -14.97
C ALA A 382 15.02 5.17 -15.25
N ARG A 383 14.75 6.45 -14.97
CA ARG A 383 13.50 7.15 -15.26
C ARG A 383 13.42 7.73 -16.67
N GLY A 384 14.49 7.62 -17.47
CA GLY A 384 14.54 8.18 -18.82
C GLY A 384 14.64 9.71 -18.85
N ARG A 385 15.12 10.34 -17.77
CA ARG A 385 15.36 11.79 -17.66
C ARG A 385 16.80 12.20 -18.00
N ALA A 386 17.68 11.23 -18.20
CA ALA A 386 19.07 11.43 -18.59
C ALA A 386 19.60 10.25 -19.39
N GLU A 387 20.64 10.48 -20.18
CA GLU A 387 21.39 9.46 -20.92
C GLU A 387 22.89 9.56 -20.58
N LYS A 388 23.63 8.45 -20.68
CA LYS A 388 25.05 8.41 -20.33
C LYS A 388 25.89 9.13 -21.40
N GLU A 389 26.54 10.22 -21.02
CA GLU A 389 27.41 11.03 -21.89
C GLU A 389 28.67 10.28 -22.38
N LYS A 390 29.17 10.66 -23.58
CA LYS A 390 30.36 10.15 -24.28
C LYS A 390 31.70 10.66 -23.69
N GLU A 391 32.32 9.77 -22.87
CA GLU A 391 33.73 9.84 -22.41
C GLU A 391 34.71 10.55 -23.35
#